data_AF-A0A1I3EBT0-F1
#
_entry.id   AF-A0A1I3EBT0-F1
#
_cell.length_a   1.000
_cell.length_b   1.000
_cell.length_c   1.000
_cell.angle_alpha   90.00
_cell.angle_beta   90.00
_cell.angle_gamma   90.00
#
_symmetry.space_group_name_H-M   'P 1'
#
loop_
_entity.id
_entity.type
_entity.pdbx_description
1 polymer ?
#
loop_
_entity_poly.entity_id
_entity_poly.type
_entity_poly.pdbx_seq_one_letter_code
_entity_poly.pdbx_strand_id
1 'polypeptide(L)'
;MTRLPQIAWLSDGRRLHLQDGPIDLIVEARGDASQVRAAYDAAARRFTGLLDELCVELTELRKAAEPGMCPLKGVVARRMYAAVAPYAPDCFITPMAAVAGSVAEEILGAMLDAASLDQAYVNNGGDIALHLARGEHFSVGLMDRPGRDGVMRRMKVDADDPVRGIATSGRHGRSFSFGIADAVTVLAATASHADAAATIIANAVDLPGHPAIVRQPANELQPDSDLGARLVTRGVSELSPTEIAAALESGAECARHLFDRGLIEGAVLQLSGDMLVVGPKDIERQRSRPPVLENAVHA
;
A
#
# COMPACT_ATOMS: atom_id res chain seq x y z
N MET A 1 -13.57 -0.93 28.75
CA MET A 1 -12.09 -0.95 28.78
C MET A 1 -11.62 -0.57 27.38
N THR A 2 -11.00 0.59 27.22
CA THR A 2 -10.38 0.99 25.95
C THR A 2 -9.24 0.02 25.65
N ARG A 3 -9.27 -0.58 24.48
CA ARG A 3 -8.21 -1.47 24.01
C ARG A 3 -6.96 -0.61 23.80
N LEU A 4 -5.85 -1.01 24.41
CA LEU A 4 -4.58 -0.31 24.22
C LEU A 4 -3.82 -0.94 23.06
N PRO A 5 -3.16 -0.14 22.20
CA PRO A 5 -2.32 -0.67 21.14
C PRO A 5 -1.11 -1.40 21.73
N GLN A 6 -0.58 -2.36 20.97
CA GLN A 6 0.72 -2.97 21.25
C GLN A 6 1.81 -2.11 20.63
N ILE A 7 2.81 -1.74 21.44
CA ILE A 7 3.92 -0.89 21.03
C ILE A 7 5.21 -1.56 21.47
N ALA A 8 6.07 -1.91 20.52
CA ALA A 8 7.30 -2.64 20.79
C ALA A 8 8.41 -2.22 19.82
N TRP A 9 9.66 -2.35 20.27
CA TRP A 9 10.81 -2.25 19.38
C TRP A 9 11.03 -3.57 18.65
N LEU A 10 11.36 -3.50 17.36
CA LEU A 10 11.87 -4.67 16.65
C LEU A 10 13.27 -5.05 17.15
N SER A 11 13.67 -6.29 16.88
CA SER A 11 14.95 -6.87 17.34
C SER A 11 16.20 -6.12 16.84
N ASP A 12 16.07 -5.29 15.80
CA ASP A 12 17.14 -4.43 15.31
C ASP A 12 17.36 -3.15 16.13
N GLY A 13 16.48 -2.86 17.09
CA GLY A 13 16.57 -1.68 17.96
C GLY A 13 16.40 -0.34 17.25
N ARG A 14 16.01 -0.33 15.96
CA ARG A 14 15.87 0.88 15.15
C ARG A 14 14.44 1.16 14.76
N ARG A 15 13.64 0.11 14.55
CA ARG A 15 12.26 0.21 14.07
C ARG A 15 11.26 0.00 15.20
N LEU A 16 10.25 0.86 15.24
CA LEU A 16 9.12 0.76 16.16
C LEU A 16 7.97 0.01 15.48
N HIS A 17 7.40 -0.95 16.18
CA HIS A 17 6.20 -1.69 15.80
C HIS A 17 5.01 -1.16 16.59
N LEU A 18 3.95 -0.76 15.88
CA LEU A 18 2.68 -0.29 16.46
C LEU A 18 1.55 -1.16 15.90
N GLN A 19 0.83 -1.87 16.76
CA GLN A 19 -0.23 -2.76 16.33
C GLN A 19 -1.53 -2.51 17.11
N ASP A 20 -2.62 -2.36 16.38
CA ASP A 20 -3.95 -2.15 16.94
C ASP A 20 -5.01 -2.77 16.02
N GLY A 21 -5.41 -4.00 16.35
CA GLY A 21 -6.37 -4.74 15.54
C GLY A 21 -5.76 -5.10 14.18
N PRO A 22 -6.38 -4.73 13.04
CA PRO A 22 -5.83 -4.97 11.71
C PRO A 22 -4.73 -3.98 11.31
N ILE A 23 -4.57 -2.87 12.05
CA ILE A 23 -3.56 -1.86 11.77
C ILE A 23 -2.23 -2.32 12.35
N ASP A 24 -1.19 -2.39 11.51
CA ASP A 24 0.07 -3.04 11.82
C ASP A 24 1.22 -2.25 11.18
N LEU A 25 1.82 -1.34 11.95
CA LEU A 25 2.77 -0.35 11.46
C LEU A 25 4.21 -0.69 11.83
N ILE A 26 5.10 -0.62 10.85
CA ILE A 26 6.54 -0.55 11.05
C ILE A 26 7.00 0.88 10.76
N VAL A 27 7.61 1.52 11.77
CA VAL A 27 8.07 2.90 11.71
C VAL A 27 9.59 2.96 11.85
N GLU A 28 10.28 3.66 10.95
CA GLU A 28 11.69 4.03 11.10
C GLU A 28 11.86 5.53 10.91
N ALA A 29 12.70 6.16 11.73
CA ALA A 29 13.13 7.54 11.60
C ALA A 29 14.65 7.65 11.74
N ARG A 30 15.23 8.62 11.04
CA ARG A 30 16.65 8.98 11.06
C ARG A 30 16.81 10.48 11.24
N GLY A 31 17.84 10.85 11.99
CA GLY A 31 18.14 12.23 12.36
C GLY A 31 18.81 12.28 13.73
N ASP A 32 18.78 13.47 14.34
CA ASP A 32 19.25 13.65 15.71
C ASP A 32 18.50 12.75 16.69
N ALA A 33 19.22 12.15 17.64
CA ALA A 33 18.66 11.16 18.56
C ALA A 33 17.49 11.70 19.41
N SER A 34 17.53 12.98 19.79
CA SER A 34 16.45 13.61 20.55
C SER A 34 15.20 13.83 19.69
N GLN A 35 15.40 14.22 18.42
CA GLN A 35 14.32 14.40 17.44
C GLN A 35 13.67 13.07 17.10
N VAL A 36 14.46 12.03 16.83
CA VAL A 36 13.96 10.67 16.55
C VAL A 36 13.14 10.13 17.72
N ARG A 37 13.59 10.35 18.96
CA ARG A 37 12.81 9.94 20.14
C ARG A 37 11.49 10.70 20.26
N ALA A 38 11.50 12.02 20.05
CA ALA A 38 10.29 12.83 20.06
C ALA A 38 9.27 12.38 18.98
N ALA A 39 9.77 12.03 17.79
CA ALA A 39 8.96 11.50 16.70
C ALA A 39 8.28 10.17 17.09
N TYR A 40 9.04 9.20 17.63
CA TYR A 40 8.45 7.92 18.05
C TYR A 40 7.43 8.07 19.18
N ASP A 41 7.70 8.96 20.15
CA ASP A 41 6.74 9.25 21.20
C ASP A 41 5.45 9.89 20.64
N ALA A 42 5.57 10.74 19.60
CA ALA A 42 4.42 11.32 18.91
C ALA A 42 3.63 10.29 18.11
N ALA A 43 4.31 9.38 17.40
CA ALA A 43 3.69 8.27 16.69
C ALA A 43 2.86 7.39 17.64
N ALA A 44 3.45 6.98 18.77
CA ALA A 44 2.78 6.16 19.78
C ALA A 44 1.54 6.85 20.36
N ARG A 45 1.65 8.15 20.68
CA ARG A 45 0.52 8.94 21.17
C ARG A 45 -0.60 9.05 20.13
N ARG A 46 -0.28 9.37 18.87
CA ARG A 46 -1.29 9.54 17.83
C ARG A 46 -1.98 8.23 17.46
N PHE A 47 -1.24 7.13 17.49
CA PHE A 47 -1.75 5.80 17.18
C PHE A 47 -2.77 5.30 18.21
N THR A 48 -2.60 5.69 19.48
CA THR A 48 -3.51 5.28 20.56
C THR A 48 -4.90 5.86 20.35
N GLY A 49 -5.91 5.00 20.17
CA GLY A 49 -7.31 5.39 19.93
C GLY A 49 -7.67 5.62 18.46
N LEU A 50 -6.71 5.55 17.54
CA LEU A 50 -6.95 5.80 16.11
C LEU A 50 -7.91 4.78 15.48
N LEU A 51 -7.82 3.49 15.83
CA LEU A 51 -8.77 2.50 15.31
C LEU A 51 -10.20 2.80 15.77
N ASP A 52 -10.36 3.22 17.03
CA ASP A 52 -11.67 3.55 17.59
C ASP A 52 -12.29 4.76 16.87
N GLU A 53 -11.49 5.79 16.56
CA GLU A 53 -11.90 6.93 15.73
C GLU A 53 -12.44 6.48 14.36
N LEU A 54 -11.74 5.56 13.68
CA LEU A 54 -12.18 5.01 12.40
C LEU A 54 -13.44 4.15 12.54
N CYS A 55 -13.56 3.38 13.62
CA CYS A 55 -14.70 2.52 13.88
C CYS A 55 -16.01 3.31 14.06
N VAL A 56 -15.95 4.54 14.59
CA VAL A 56 -17.11 5.44 14.70
C VAL A 56 -17.72 5.75 13.34
N GLU A 57 -16.91 5.86 12.29
CA GLU A 57 -17.36 6.21 10.94
C GLU A 57 -17.37 5.00 9.97
N LEU A 58 -17.13 3.79 10.48
CA LEU A 58 -16.93 2.59 9.66
C LEU A 58 -18.10 2.30 8.70
N THR A 59 -19.33 2.54 9.14
CA THR A 59 -20.50 2.32 8.28
C THR A 59 -20.49 3.23 7.05
N GLU A 60 -20.07 4.49 7.20
CA GLU A 60 -19.95 5.42 6.07
C GLU A 60 -18.70 5.12 5.23
N LEU A 61 -17.59 4.74 5.88
CA LEU A 61 -16.35 4.37 5.19
C LEU A 61 -16.51 3.16 4.26
N ARG A 62 -17.47 2.27 4.55
CA ARG A 62 -17.79 1.08 3.73
C ARG A 62 -18.76 1.36 2.57
N LYS A 63 -19.31 2.57 2.47
CA LYS A 63 -20.17 2.94 1.33
C LYS A 63 -19.34 3.27 0.11
N ALA A 64 -19.93 3.07 -1.07
CA ALA A 64 -19.35 3.57 -2.31
C ALA A 64 -19.10 5.07 -2.19
N ALA A 65 -17.92 5.53 -2.60
CA ALA A 65 -17.65 6.95 -2.69
C ALA A 65 -18.53 7.56 -3.80
N GLU A 66 -19.17 8.68 -3.50
CA GLU A 66 -19.94 9.45 -4.47
C GLU A 66 -19.27 10.82 -4.67
N PRO A 67 -19.11 11.32 -5.91
CA PRO A 67 -18.46 12.60 -6.16
C PRO A 67 -19.14 13.77 -5.45
N GLY A 68 -18.35 14.60 -4.76
CA GLY A 68 -18.83 15.85 -4.16
C GLY A 68 -19.59 15.71 -2.84
N MET A 69 -19.73 14.51 -2.28
CA MET A 69 -20.37 14.28 -0.99
C MET A 69 -19.43 13.54 -0.03
N CYS A 70 -18.80 14.28 0.89
CA CYS A 70 -18.01 13.71 1.98
C CYS A 70 -18.77 13.84 3.32
N PRO A 71 -19.49 12.80 3.78
CA PRO A 71 -20.17 12.83 5.07
C PRO A 71 -19.23 12.65 6.27
N LEU A 72 -17.96 12.30 6.00
CA LEU A 72 -16.96 11.94 7.00
C LEU A 72 -16.37 13.17 7.70
N LYS A 73 -16.09 13.04 8.99
CA LYS A 73 -15.65 14.12 9.86
C LYS A 73 -14.22 13.93 10.36
N GLY A 74 -13.81 12.69 10.62
CA GLY A 74 -12.47 12.37 11.10
C GLY A 74 -11.39 12.75 10.09
N VAL A 75 -10.23 13.17 10.57
CA VAL A 75 -9.12 13.61 9.71
C VAL A 75 -8.69 12.48 8.76
N VAL A 76 -8.48 11.27 9.31
CA VAL A 76 -8.12 10.09 8.51
C VAL A 76 -9.25 9.66 7.59
N ALA A 77 -10.49 9.65 8.08
CA ALA A 77 -11.66 9.28 7.27
C ALA A 77 -11.85 10.21 6.04
N ARG A 78 -11.71 11.53 6.23
CA ARG A 78 -11.76 12.49 5.11
C ARG A 78 -10.60 12.31 4.13
N ARG A 79 -9.39 11.98 4.64
CA ARG A 79 -8.23 11.66 3.79
C ARG A 79 -8.50 10.43 2.93
N MET A 80 -9.06 9.37 3.53
CA MET A 80 -9.47 8.16 2.80
C MET A 80 -10.46 8.48 1.68
N TYR A 81 -11.49 9.28 1.97
CA TYR A 81 -12.45 9.71 0.95
C TYR A 81 -11.78 10.55 -0.16
N ALA A 82 -10.95 11.53 0.20
CA ALA A 82 -10.27 12.38 -0.76
C ALA A 82 -9.39 11.57 -1.73
N ALA A 83 -8.73 10.52 -1.23
CA ALA A 83 -7.91 9.64 -2.06
C ALA A 83 -8.74 8.83 -3.07
N VAL A 84 -9.97 8.42 -2.73
CA VAL A 84 -10.82 7.59 -3.61
C VAL A 84 -11.76 8.39 -4.51
N ALA A 85 -12.07 9.63 -4.14
CA ALA A 85 -13.00 10.51 -4.85
C ALA A 85 -12.68 10.69 -6.35
N PRO A 86 -11.40 10.78 -6.80
CA PRO A 86 -11.08 10.90 -8.22
C PRO A 86 -11.52 9.72 -9.10
N TYR A 87 -11.75 8.53 -8.51
CA TYR A 87 -12.11 7.31 -9.24
C TYR A 87 -13.61 7.00 -9.19
N ALA A 88 -14.32 7.57 -8.21
CA ALA A 88 -15.75 7.38 -7.98
C ALA A 88 -16.67 7.62 -9.19
N PRO A 89 -16.37 8.57 -10.12
CA PRO A 89 -17.19 8.73 -11.32
C PRO A 89 -17.13 7.54 -12.29
N ASP A 90 -15.99 6.84 -12.34
CA ASP A 90 -15.67 5.88 -13.40
C ASP A 90 -15.83 4.43 -12.93
N CYS A 91 -15.74 4.18 -11.62
CA CYS A 91 -15.77 2.83 -11.06
C CYS A 91 -16.24 2.78 -9.61
N PHE A 92 -16.57 1.56 -9.14
CA PHE A 92 -16.85 1.33 -7.73
C PHE A 92 -15.56 1.34 -6.90
N ILE A 93 -15.53 2.19 -5.89
CA ILE A 93 -14.51 2.20 -4.85
C ILE A 93 -15.13 2.73 -3.55
N THR A 94 -14.65 2.26 -2.41
CA THR A 94 -15.02 2.76 -1.08
C THR A 94 -13.80 3.43 -0.45
N PRO A 95 -13.99 4.36 0.51
CA PRO A 95 -12.88 4.88 1.31
C PRO A 95 -11.97 3.81 1.95
N MET A 96 -12.48 2.59 2.19
CA MET A 96 -11.68 1.49 2.72
C MET A 96 -10.45 1.15 1.85
N ALA A 97 -10.48 1.44 0.55
CA ALA A 97 -9.36 1.23 -0.37
C ALA A 97 -8.16 2.16 -0.13
N ALA A 98 -8.25 3.11 0.80
CA ALA A 98 -7.16 4.03 1.15
C ALA A 98 -6.82 4.00 2.65
N VAL A 99 -7.34 3.03 3.41
CA VAL A 99 -7.22 3.01 4.88
C VAL A 99 -5.77 2.91 5.32
N ALA A 100 -4.99 2.03 4.69
CA ALA A 100 -3.66 1.69 5.17
C ALA A 100 -2.69 2.84 4.91
N GLY A 101 -2.73 3.40 3.69
CA GLY A 101 -1.98 4.59 3.31
C GLY A 101 -2.39 5.82 4.13
N SER A 102 -3.69 6.02 4.39
CA SER A 102 -4.17 7.17 5.17
C SER A 102 -3.75 7.14 6.64
N VAL A 103 -3.68 5.94 7.22
CA VAL A 103 -3.16 5.73 8.59
C VAL A 103 -1.66 5.95 8.62
N ALA A 104 -0.92 5.42 7.65
CA ALA A 104 0.53 5.63 7.56
C ALA A 104 0.87 7.13 7.47
N GLU A 105 0.15 7.89 6.64
CA GLU A 105 0.28 9.34 6.54
C GLU A 105 -0.03 10.07 7.85
N GLU A 106 -1.07 9.66 8.56
CA GLU A 106 -1.45 10.30 9.83
C GLU A 106 -0.35 10.16 10.88
N ILE A 107 0.24 8.97 10.99
CA ILE A 107 1.32 8.72 11.94
C ILE A 107 2.60 9.45 11.52
N LEU A 108 2.93 9.46 10.22
CA LEU A 108 4.08 10.23 9.72
C LEU A 108 3.89 11.73 9.98
N GLY A 109 2.71 12.28 9.74
CA GLY A 109 2.39 13.68 10.02
C GLY A 109 2.63 14.03 11.49
N ALA A 110 2.12 13.21 12.42
CA ALA A 110 2.35 13.42 13.85
C ALA A 110 3.84 13.37 14.25
N MET A 111 4.64 12.54 13.58
CA MET A 111 6.09 12.50 13.79
C MET A 111 6.76 13.80 13.35
N LEU A 112 6.40 14.29 12.16
CA LEU A 112 7.00 15.49 11.56
C LEU A 112 6.56 16.79 12.26
N ASP A 113 5.35 16.83 12.81
CA ASP A 113 4.87 17.94 13.63
C ASP A 113 5.67 18.06 14.94
N ALA A 114 6.18 16.94 15.45
CA ALA A 114 6.91 16.89 16.71
C ALA A 114 8.43 17.02 16.56
N ALA A 115 8.99 16.79 15.37
CA ALA A 115 10.42 16.65 15.18
C ALA A 115 10.89 16.97 13.75
N SER A 116 12.13 17.47 13.64
CA SER A 116 12.86 17.57 12.36
C SER A 116 13.64 16.28 12.10
N LEU A 117 13.30 15.58 11.02
CA LEU A 117 13.88 14.29 10.65
C LEU A 117 14.58 14.38 9.29
N ASP A 118 15.69 13.66 9.14
CA ASP A 118 16.39 13.52 7.85
C ASP A 118 15.60 12.59 6.93
N GLN A 119 15.17 11.46 7.46
CA GLN A 119 14.36 10.47 6.76
C GLN A 119 13.40 9.81 7.74
N ALA A 120 12.18 9.53 7.30
CA ALA A 120 11.26 8.70 8.06
C ALA A 120 10.34 7.92 7.12
N TYR A 121 9.87 6.76 7.56
CA TYR A 121 8.77 6.07 6.91
C TYR A 121 7.86 5.39 7.91
N VAL A 122 6.58 5.28 7.54
CA VAL A 122 5.57 4.47 8.22
C VAL A 122 5.02 3.49 7.20
N ASN A 123 5.21 2.19 7.44
CA ASN A 123 4.72 1.11 6.57
C ASN A 123 3.58 0.36 7.26
N ASN A 124 2.39 0.39 6.65
CA ASN A 124 1.23 -0.37 7.05
C ASN A 124 0.97 -1.50 6.04
N GLY A 125 1.60 -2.66 6.23
CA GLY A 125 1.32 -3.85 5.42
C GLY A 125 1.68 -3.77 3.93
N GLY A 126 2.51 -2.81 3.51
CA GLY A 126 2.84 -2.55 2.10
C GLY A 126 2.54 -1.12 1.65
N ASP A 127 1.76 -0.39 2.44
CA ASP A 127 1.38 1.00 2.19
C ASP A 127 2.23 1.93 3.05
N ILE A 128 3.08 2.69 2.38
CA ILE A 128 4.21 3.41 2.96
C ILE A 128 4.04 4.90 2.74
N ALA A 129 3.92 5.65 3.84
CA ALA A 129 4.17 7.08 3.85
C ALA A 129 5.65 7.33 4.16
N LEU A 130 6.30 8.21 3.40
CA LEU A 130 7.73 8.50 3.57
C LEU A 130 8.02 9.99 3.58
N HIS A 131 9.05 10.37 4.34
CA HIS A 131 9.64 11.69 4.41
C HIS A 131 11.12 11.60 4.06
N LEU A 132 11.58 12.53 3.22
CA LEU A 132 12.96 12.64 2.77
C LEU A 132 13.37 14.11 2.80
N ALA A 133 14.36 14.44 3.63
CA ALA A 133 15.06 15.72 3.61
C ALA A 133 15.97 15.81 2.37
N ARG A 134 16.43 17.02 2.04
CA ARG A 134 17.27 17.26 0.87
C ARG A 134 18.51 16.35 0.87
N GLY A 135 18.71 15.62 -0.24
CA GLY A 135 19.85 14.71 -0.42
C GLY A 135 19.63 13.29 0.10
N GLU A 136 18.53 13.05 0.82
CA GLU A 136 18.13 11.71 1.22
C GLU A 136 17.43 10.95 0.08
N HIS A 137 17.44 9.63 0.19
CA HIS A 137 16.76 8.75 -0.75
C HIS A 137 16.20 7.51 -0.06
N PHE A 138 15.13 6.97 -0.63
CA PHE A 138 14.49 5.73 -0.20
C PHE A 138 14.63 4.66 -1.29
N SER A 139 14.77 3.40 -0.87
CA SER A 139 14.78 2.27 -1.79
C SER A 139 13.57 1.39 -1.56
N VAL A 140 12.77 1.24 -2.61
CA VAL A 140 11.60 0.36 -2.63
C VAL A 140 12.04 -0.99 -3.16
N GLY A 141 11.83 -2.04 -2.38
CA GLY A 141 12.03 -3.42 -2.84
C GLY A 141 10.79 -3.92 -3.57
N LEU A 142 10.97 -4.45 -4.78
CA LEU A 142 9.95 -5.12 -5.56
C LEU A 142 10.32 -6.60 -5.66
N MET A 143 9.43 -7.48 -5.20
CA MET A 143 9.69 -8.91 -5.20
C MET A 143 8.97 -9.57 -6.38
N ASP A 144 9.73 -10.11 -7.35
CA ASP A 144 9.19 -10.70 -8.58
C ASP A 144 8.25 -11.91 -8.32
N ARG A 145 8.48 -12.68 -7.24
CA ARG A 145 7.64 -13.82 -6.83
C ARG A 145 7.71 -14.07 -5.31
N PRO A 146 6.59 -13.97 -4.58
CA PRO A 146 6.55 -14.42 -3.18
C PRO A 146 6.79 -15.94 -3.09
N GLY A 147 7.85 -16.36 -2.37
CA GLY A 147 8.07 -17.78 -2.03
C GLY A 147 9.00 -18.60 -2.93
N ARG A 148 9.68 -18.00 -3.91
CA ARG A 148 10.83 -18.61 -4.62
C ARG A 148 12.03 -17.66 -4.56
N ASP A 149 13.19 -18.10 -5.07
CA ASP A 149 14.42 -17.30 -5.29
C ASP A 149 14.19 -16.15 -6.29
N GLY A 150 13.20 -15.30 -6.02
CA GLY A 150 12.83 -14.16 -6.84
C GLY A 150 13.94 -13.12 -6.81
N VAL A 151 14.16 -12.48 -7.95
CA VAL A 151 15.07 -11.35 -8.04
C VAL A 151 14.42 -10.16 -7.33
N MET A 152 15.05 -9.67 -6.26
CA MET A 152 14.64 -8.39 -5.67
C MET A 152 15.08 -7.27 -6.60
N ARG A 153 14.11 -6.55 -7.15
CA ARG A 153 14.37 -5.30 -7.87
C ARG A 153 14.27 -4.14 -6.91
N ARG A 154 14.98 -3.06 -7.24
CA ARG A 154 14.92 -1.84 -6.44
C ARG A 154 14.55 -0.67 -7.31
N MET A 155 13.68 0.16 -6.76
CA MET A 155 13.40 1.47 -7.30
C MET A 155 13.81 2.51 -6.27
N LYS A 156 14.54 3.52 -6.74
CA LYS A 156 15.00 4.63 -5.90
C LYS A 156 13.98 5.76 -5.94
N VAL A 157 13.73 6.35 -4.77
CA VAL A 157 12.97 7.58 -4.61
C VAL A 157 13.91 8.61 -4.00
N ASP A 158 14.21 9.66 -4.75
CA ASP A 158 15.06 10.75 -4.28
C ASP A 158 14.21 11.84 -3.62
N ALA A 159 14.82 12.64 -2.75
CA ALA A 159 14.12 13.73 -2.06
C ALA A 159 13.50 14.77 -3.02
N ASP A 160 14.08 14.95 -4.20
CA ASP A 160 13.57 15.90 -5.21
C ASP A 160 12.41 15.30 -6.04
N ASP A 161 12.12 14.01 -5.91
CA ASP A 161 10.95 13.39 -6.54
C ASP A 161 9.66 13.85 -5.82
N PRO A 162 8.52 13.96 -6.53
CA PRO A 162 7.23 14.27 -5.92
C PRO A 162 6.69 13.12 -5.03
N VAL A 163 7.24 11.92 -5.14
CA VAL A 163 6.74 10.71 -4.46
C VAL A 163 6.93 10.80 -2.94
N ARG A 164 5.82 10.73 -2.19
CA ARG A 164 5.83 10.53 -0.71
C ARG A 164 4.94 9.38 -0.25
N GLY A 165 4.32 8.68 -1.20
CA GLY A 165 3.50 7.50 -0.98
C GLY A 165 3.90 6.34 -1.88
N ILE A 166 3.93 5.15 -1.30
CA ILE A 166 4.07 3.89 -2.02
C ILE A 166 2.99 2.95 -1.51
N ALA A 167 2.34 2.20 -2.38
CA ALA A 167 1.35 1.20 -1.97
C ALA A 167 1.47 -0.05 -2.81
N THR A 168 1.06 -1.20 -2.27
CA THR A 168 1.06 -2.45 -3.03
C THR A 168 -0.24 -3.21 -2.83
N SER A 169 -0.99 -3.42 -3.91
CA SER A 169 -2.23 -4.19 -3.93
C SER A 169 -2.11 -5.44 -4.82
N GLY A 170 -2.93 -6.45 -4.62
CA GLY A 170 -2.89 -7.69 -5.40
C GLY A 170 -3.64 -8.83 -4.72
N ARG A 171 -3.87 -9.92 -5.45
CA ARG A 171 -4.74 -11.03 -4.99
C ARG A 171 -4.20 -11.80 -3.79
N HIS A 172 -2.91 -11.69 -3.48
CA HIS A 172 -2.28 -12.31 -2.32
C HIS A 172 -2.20 -11.36 -1.11
N GLY A 173 -2.72 -10.14 -1.24
CA GLY A 173 -2.76 -9.15 -0.18
C GLY A 173 -3.77 -9.48 0.92
N ARG A 174 -3.87 -8.58 1.90
CA ARG A 174 -4.81 -8.70 3.02
C ARG A 174 -6.26 -8.39 2.63
N SER A 175 -6.45 -7.69 1.50
CA SER A 175 -7.75 -7.23 0.99
C SER A 175 -8.18 -8.03 -0.23
N PHE A 176 -9.50 -8.16 -0.43
CA PHE A 176 -10.01 -8.79 -1.65
C PHE A 176 -9.82 -7.87 -2.86
N SER A 177 -9.45 -8.46 -3.99
CA SER A 177 -9.32 -7.77 -5.28
C SER A 177 -10.32 -8.34 -6.28
N PHE A 178 -10.79 -7.48 -7.18
CA PHE A 178 -11.53 -7.89 -8.37
C PHE A 178 -10.60 -8.44 -9.44
N GLY A 179 -9.38 -7.90 -9.57
CA GLY A 179 -8.44 -8.32 -10.60
C GLY A 179 -7.65 -9.57 -10.22
N ILE A 180 -6.73 -9.95 -11.09
CA ILE A 180 -5.89 -11.14 -10.95
C ILE A 180 -4.41 -10.82 -10.71
N ALA A 181 -4.02 -9.54 -10.62
CA ALA A 181 -2.63 -9.16 -10.40
C ALA A 181 -2.02 -9.87 -9.17
N ASP A 182 -0.78 -10.34 -9.29
CA ASP A 182 -0.03 -10.86 -8.14
C ASP A 182 0.30 -9.72 -7.18
N ALA A 183 0.79 -8.61 -7.76
CA ALA A 183 1.12 -7.38 -7.09
C ALA A 183 1.07 -6.21 -8.09
N VAL A 184 0.58 -5.07 -7.63
CA VAL A 184 0.69 -3.78 -8.28
C VAL A 184 1.24 -2.81 -7.25
N THR A 185 2.45 -2.31 -7.48
CA THR A 185 3.08 -1.29 -6.64
C THR A 185 2.91 0.07 -7.30
N VAL A 186 2.33 1.04 -6.59
CA VAL A 186 2.10 2.40 -7.08
C VAL A 186 2.94 3.40 -6.31
N LEU A 187 3.44 4.41 -7.01
CA LEU A 187 4.04 5.61 -6.45
C LEU A 187 3.09 6.79 -6.63
N ALA A 188 2.92 7.59 -5.58
CA ALA A 188 2.11 8.81 -5.65
C ALA A 188 2.67 9.89 -4.71
N ALA A 189 2.12 11.10 -4.83
CA ALA A 189 2.45 12.22 -3.97
C ALA A 189 2.10 11.96 -2.49
N THR A 190 1.17 11.05 -2.19
CA THR A 190 0.82 10.65 -0.82
C THR A 190 0.47 9.15 -0.75
N ALA A 191 0.60 8.51 0.41
CA ALA A 191 0.40 7.07 0.56
C ALA A 191 -1.07 6.65 0.38
N SER A 192 -2.02 7.47 0.84
CA SER A 192 -3.46 7.29 0.64
C SER A 192 -3.85 7.28 -0.84
N HIS A 193 -3.29 8.19 -1.65
CA HIS A 193 -3.50 8.18 -3.10
C HIS A 193 -2.85 6.96 -3.76
N ALA A 194 -1.64 6.57 -3.32
CA ALA A 194 -0.99 5.36 -3.79
C ALA A 194 -1.85 4.11 -3.50
N ASP A 195 -2.40 3.99 -2.29
CA ASP A 195 -3.22 2.86 -1.82
C ASP A 195 -4.51 2.70 -2.66
N ALA A 196 -5.24 3.80 -2.82
CA ALA A 196 -6.42 3.83 -3.69
C ALA A 196 -6.08 3.47 -5.14
N ALA A 197 -5.03 4.08 -5.71
CA ALA A 197 -4.61 3.83 -7.07
C ALA A 197 -4.13 2.39 -7.29
N ALA A 198 -3.39 1.81 -6.34
CA ALA A 198 -2.93 0.43 -6.40
C ALA A 198 -4.11 -0.52 -6.45
N THR A 199 -5.17 -0.26 -5.66
CA THR A 199 -6.42 -1.03 -5.71
C THR A 199 -7.10 -0.92 -7.07
N ILE A 200 -7.22 0.28 -7.63
CA ILE A 200 -7.83 0.51 -8.95
C ILE A 200 -7.06 -0.22 -10.06
N ILE A 201 -5.74 -0.06 -10.11
CA ILE A 201 -4.90 -0.67 -11.16
C ILE A 201 -4.86 -2.20 -10.99
N ALA A 202 -4.75 -2.71 -9.76
CA ALA A 202 -4.79 -4.15 -9.51
C ALA A 202 -6.11 -4.77 -9.98
N ASN A 203 -7.23 -4.06 -9.80
CA ASN A 203 -8.53 -4.50 -10.29
C ASN A 203 -8.65 -4.45 -11.82
N ALA A 204 -7.91 -3.57 -12.49
CA ALA A 204 -7.88 -3.47 -13.95
C ALA A 204 -7.00 -4.54 -14.64
N VAL A 205 -6.09 -5.18 -13.90
CA VAL A 205 -5.39 -6.39 -14.37
C VAL A 205 -6.37 -7.56 -14.26
N ASP A 206 -7.15 -7.81 -15.31
CA ASP A 206 -8.20 -8.84 -15.31
C ASP A 206 -8.44 -9.46 -16.70
N LEU A 207 -9.12 -10.61 -16.71
CA LEU A 207 -9.69 -11.25 -17.89
C LEU A 207 -11.17 -11.60 -17.60
N PRO A 208 -12.10 -10.65 -17.81
CA PRO A 208 -13.50 -10.85 -17.46
C PRO A 208 -14.11 -12.09 -18.13
N GLY A 209 -14.75 -12.95 -17.34
CA GLY A 209 -15.41 -14.16 -17.83
C GLY A 209 -14.47 -15.32 -18.17
N HIS A 210 -13.17 -15.19 -17.92
CA HIS A 210 -12.21 -16.25 -18.24
C HIS A 210 -12.39 -17.48 -17.33
N PRO A 211 -12.47 -18.71 -17.87
CA PRO A 211 -12.79 -19.91 -17.09
C PRO A 211 -11.71 -20.30 -16.07
N ALA A 212 -10.47 -19.87 -16.27
CA ALA A 212 -9.38 -20.10 -15.30
C ALA A 212 -9.47 -19.21 -14.05
N ILE A 213 -10.39 -18.23 -14.01
CA ILE A 213 -10.54 -17.30 -12.89
C ILE A 213 -11.79 -17.67 -12.10
N VAL A 214 -11.60 -18.17 -10.89
CA VAL A 214 -12.68 -18.48 -9.96
C VAL A 214 -13.00 -17.25 -9.15
N ARG A 215 -14.27 -16.86 -9.13
CA ARG A 215 -14.76 -15.70 -8.39
C ARG A 215 -15.89 -16.08 -7.44
N GLN A 216 -16.02 -15.36 -6.34
CA GLN A 216 -17.10 -15.55 -5.38
C GLN A 216 -17.50 -14.19 -4.77
N PRO A 217 -18.77 -13.98 -4.37
CA PRO A 217 -19.20 -12.77 -3.69
C PRO A 217 -18.40 -12.50 -2.42
N ALA A 218 -17.90 -11.27 -2.24
CA ALA A 218 -17.05 -10.92 -1.10
C ALA A 218 -17.74 -11.15 0.26
N ASN A 219 -19.05 -10.90 0.34
CA ASN A 219 -19.85 -11.11 1.54
C ASN A 219 -20.10 -12.59 1.92
N GLU A 220 -19.95 -13.54 1.00
CA GLU A 220 -19.96 -14.96 1.35
C GLU A 220 -18.67 -15.41 2.05
N LEU A 221 -17.61 -14.60 1.88
CA LEU A 221 -16.28 -14.89 2.36
C LEU A 221 -15.96 -14.13 3.64
N GLN A 222 -16.41 -12.88 3.69
CA GLN A 222 -16.38 -12.00 4.84
C GLN A 222 -17.72 -11.26 4.89
N PRO A 223 -18.66 -11.65 5.78
CA PRO A 223 -20.01 -11.12 5.83
C PRO A 223 -20.11 -9.58 5.90
N ASP A 224 -19.11 -8.94 6.49
CA ASP A 224 -19.07 -7.50 6.70
C ASP A 224 -18.17 -6.74 5.69
N SER A 225 -17.79 -7.39 4.58
CA SER A 225 -17.01 -6.76 3.50
C SER A 225 -17.71 -5.56 2.90
N ASP A 226 -16.96 -4.47 2.70
CA ASP A 226 -17.39 -3.25 2.03
C ASP A 226 -17.71 -3.46 0.53
N LEU A 227 -17.19 -4.54 -0.06
CA LEU A 227 -17.45 -4.90 -1.45
C LEU A 227 -18.84 -5.54 -1.64
N GLY A 228 -19.46 -6.06 -0.56
CA GLY A 228 -20.79 -6.67 -0.57
C GLY A 228 -20.86 -7.92 -1.46
N ALA A 229 -21.89 -8.03 -2.29
CA ALA A 229 -22.08 -9.19 -3.18
C ALA A 229 -21.16 -9.18 -4.42
N ARG A 230 -20.24 -8.21 -4.55
CA ARG A 230 -19.35 -8.11 -5.71
C ARG A 230 -18.41 -9.31 -5.75
N LEU A 231 -18.18 -9.80 -6.97
CA LEU A 231 -17.33 -10.96 -7.22
C LEU A 231 -15.86 -10.58 -7.06
N VAL A 232 -15.16 -11.27 -6.15
CA VAL A 232 -13.73 -11.11 -5.92
C VAL A 232 -12.97 -12.35 -6.36
N THR A 233 -11.70 -12.18 -6.75
CA THR A 233 -10.84 -13.28 -7.19
C THR A 233 -10.57 -14.24 -6.03
N ARG A 234 -10.86 -15.53 -6.25
CA ARG A 234 -10.59 -16.61 -5.29
C ARG A 234 -9.48 -17.54 -5.73
N GLY A 235 -9.37 -17.76 -7.03
CA GLY A 235 -8.35 -18.62 -7.60
C GLY A 235 -8.09 -18.23 -9.04
N VAL A 236 -6.82 -18.34 -9.44
CA VAL A 236 -6.37 -18.17 -10.81
C VAL A 236 -5.60 -19.43 -11.16
N SER A 237 -6.13 -20.22 -12.09
CA SER A 237 -5.43 -21.38 -12.65
C SER A 237 -4.42 -20.93 -13.69
N GLU A 238 -3.70 -21.87 -14.32
CA GLU A 238 -2.70 -21.53 -15.33
C GLU A 238 -3.31 -20.70 -16.47
N LEU A 239 -2.62 -19.61 -16.80
CA LEU A 239 -2.92 -18.72 -17.90
C LEU A 239 -1.81 -18.85 -18.95
N SER A 240 -2.18 -18.77 -20.21
CA SER A 240 -1.21 -18.70 -21.31
C SER A 240 -0.42 -17.38 -21.25
N PRO A 241 0.79 -17.34 -21.84
CA PRO A 241 1.57 -16.11 -21.93
C PRO A 241 0.81 -14.95 -22.59
N THR A 242 -0.04 -15.25 -23.58
CA THR A 242 -0.87 -14.24 -24.26
C THR A 242 -1.97 -13.68 -23.37
N GLU A 243 -2.59 -14.52 -22.53
CA GLU A 243 -3.60 -14.08 -21.55
C GLU A 243 -2.96 -13.24 -20.45
N ILE A 244 -1.78 -13.63 -19.97
CA ILE A 244 -1.00 -12.85 -19.00
C ILE A 244 -0.67 -11.47 -19.56
N ALA A 245 -0.15 -11.42 -20.80
CA ALA A 245 0.17 -10.17 -21.47
C ALA A 245 -1.06 -9.27 -21.65
N ALA A 246 -2.21 -9.85 -22.05
CA ALA A 246 -3.46 -9.11 -22.21
C ALA A 246 -3.97 -8.51 -20.89
N ALA A 247 -3.94 -9.29 -19.79
CA ALA A 247 -4.36 -8.81 -18.48
C ALA A 247 -3.43 -7.69 -17.97
N LEU A 248 -2.11 -7.86 -18.13
CA LEU A 248 -1.13 -6.85 -17.75
C LEU A 248 -1.29 -5.57 -18.57
N GLU A 249 -1.56 -5.67 -19.87
CA GLU A 249 -1.78 -4.50 -20.72
C GLU A 249 -3.04 -3.72 -20.31
N SER A 250 -4.13 -4.41 -19.97
CA SER A 250 -5.35 -3.77 -19.43
C SER A 250 -5.04 -2.96 -18.15
N GLY A 251 -4.25 -3.53 -17.23
CA GLY A 251 -3.79 -2.80 -16.06
C GLY A 251 -2.85 -1.63 -16.40
N ALA A 252 -1.95 -1.81 -17.38
CA ALA A 252 -1.03 -0.77 -17.82
C ALA A 252 -1.74 0.40 -18.50
N GLU A 253 -2.80 0.15 -19.28
CA GLU A 253 -3.68 1.19 -19.83
C GLU A 253 -4.33 2.01 -18.72
N CYS A 254 -4.87 1.36 -17.70
CA CYS A 254 -5.41 2.03 -16.52
C CYS A 254 -4.33 2.88 -15.83
N ALA A 255 -3.16 2.31 -15.55
CA ALA A 255 -2.05 3.04 -14.92
C ALA A 255 -1.59 4.25 -15.74
N ARG A 256 -1.49 4.12 -17.07
CA ARG A 256 -1.17 5.23 -17.98
C ARG A 256 -2.21 6.34 -17.89
N HIS A 257 -3.50 5.99 -17.89
CA HIS A 257 -4.57 6.97 -17.72
C HIS A 257 -4.50 7.72 -16.38
N LEU A 258 -4.18 7.02 -15.28
CA LEU A 258 -4.02 7.66 -13.97
C LEU A 258 -2.78 8.55 -13.91
N PHE A 259 -1.68 8.13 -14.56
CA PHE A 259 -0.46 8.91 -14.68
C PHE A 259 -0.69 10.21 -15.47
N ASP A 260 -1.38 10.11 -16.62
CA ASP A 260 -1.72 11.28 -17.45
C ASP A 260 -2.65 12.28 -16.73
N ARG A 261 -3.47 11.80 -15.79
CA ARG A 261 -4.30 12.62 -14.90
C ARG A 261 -3.55 13.21 -13.70
N GLY A 262 -2.26 12.88 -13.53
CA GLY A 262 -1.44 13.31 -12.39
C GLY A 262 -1.86 12.70 -11.05
N LEU A 263 -2.52 11.54 -11.06
CA LEU A 263 -2.95 10.84 -9.84
C LEU A 263 -1.87 9.92 -9.27
N ILE A 264 -0.91 9.50 -10.11
CA ILE A 264 0.23 8.67 -9.74
C ILE A 264 1.50 9.18 -10.43
N GLU A 265 2.65 8.82 -9.86
CA GLU A 265 3.98 9.09 -10.40
C GLU A 265 4.58 7.88 -11.13
N GLY A 266 3.97 6.71 -10.97
CA GLY A 266 4.36 5.48 -11.64
C GLY A 266 3.73 4.24 -11.01
N ALA A 267 3.78 3.13 -11.73
CA ALA A 267 3.28 1.84 -11.28
C ALA A 267 4.11 0.68 -11.81
N VAL A 268 4.18 -0.41 -11.04
CA VAL A 268 4.76 -1.69 -11.43
C VAL A 268 3.70 -2.76 -11.26
N LEU A 269 3.36 -3.44 -12.33
CA LEU A 269 2.32 -4.48 -12.37
C LEU A 269 2.98 -5.84 -12.56
N GLN A 270 2.52 -6.84 -11.81
CA GLN A 270 3.07 -8.19 -11.86
C GLN A 270 1.96 -9.24 -11.95
N LEU A 271 2.17 -10.24 -12.81
CA LEU A 271 1.28 -11.40 -12.96
C LEU A 271 2.07 -12.61 -13.46
N SER A 272 2.03 -13.71 -12.70
CA SER A 272 2.69 -14.99 -13.01
C SER A 272 4.21 -14.88 -13.22
N GLY A 273 4.85 -13.86 -12.66
CA GLY A 273 6.27 -13.54 -12.83
C GLY A 273 6.60 -12.65 -14.03
N ASP A 274 5.62 -12.28 -14.85
CA ASP A 274 5.74 -11.22 -15.85
C ASP A 274 5.50 -9.86 -15.18
N MET A 275 6.14 -8.83 -15.73
CA MET A 275 6.15 -7.49 -15.14
C MET A 275 6.03 -6.41 -16.21
N LEU A 276 5.17 -5.43 -15.97
CA LEU A 276 5.11 -4.16 -16.72
C LEU A 276 5.36 -2.97 -15.80
N VAL A 277 5.96 -1.93 -16.36
CA VAL A 277 6.30 -0.68 -15.66
C VAL A 277 5.69 0.48 -16.40
N VAL A 278 5.04 1.37 -15.67
CA VAL A 278 4.44 2.61 -16.18
C VAL A 278 5.01 3.79 -15.40
N GLY A 279 5.44 4.84 -16.09
CA GLY A 279 6.04 6.04 -15.51
C GLY A 279 7.53 6.21 -15.83
N PRO A 280 8.14 7.32 -15.40
CA PRO A 280 9.48 7.73 -15.83
C PRO A 280 10.64 6.99 -15.13
N LYS A 281 10.36 6.16 -14.11
CA LYS A 281 11.42 5.64 -13.24
C LYS A 281 12.08 4.37 -13.79
N ASP A 282 13.40 4.41 -13.84
CA ASP A 282 14.25 3.26 -14.10
C ASP A 282 14.17 2.25 -12.94
N ILE A 283 13.84 0.99 -13.25
CA ILE A 283 13.90 -0.12 -12.30
C ILE A 283 15.24 -0.82 -12.43
N GLU A 284 16.10 -0.70 -11.42
CA GLU A 284 17.38 -1.38 -11.39
C GLU A 284 17.19 -2.86 -10.97
N ARG A 285 17.77 -3.77 -11.75
CA ARG A 285 17.85 -5.19 -11.41
C ARG A 285 19.05 -5.45 -10.52
N GLN A 286 18.85 -6.00 -9.32
CA GLN A 286 19.96 -6.54 -8.51
C GLN A 286 20.09 -8.05 -8.75
N ARG A 287 21.29 -8.54 -9.10
CA ARG A 287 21.55 -9.99 -9.08
C ARG A 287 21.48 -10.47 -7.62
N SER A 288 20.78 -11.56 -7.35
CA SER A 288 20.74 -12.19 -6.03
C SER A 288 22.16 -12.45 -5.54
N ARG A 289 22.53 -11.90 -4.37
CA ARG A 289 23.74 -12.35 -3.67
C ARG A 289 23.53 -13.83 -3.34
N PRO A 290 24.46 -14.73 -3.66
CA PRO A 290 24.36 -16.11 -3.19
C PRO A 290 24.25 -16.11 -1.66
N PRO A 291 23.46 -17.02 -1.07
CA PRO A 291 23.36 -17.13 0.37
C PRO A 291 24.76 -17.37 0.92
N VAL A 292 25.26 -16.42 1.70
CA VAL A 292 26.42 -16.68 2.55
C VAL A 292 25.91 -17.67 3.60
N LEU A 293 26.25 -18.95 3.41
CA LEU A 293 26.21 -19.94 4.48
C LEU A 293 27.17 -19.45 5.57
N GLU A 294 26.65 -18.68 6.53
CA GLU A 294 27.31 -18.56 7.82
C GLU A 294 27.23 -19.93 8.48
N ASN A 295 28.29 -20.71 8.27
CA ASN A 295 28.60 -21.89 9.05
C ASN A 295 28.68 -21.47 10.52
N ALA A 296 27.60 -21.72 11.27
CA ALA A 296 27.65 -21.74 12.72
C ALA A 296 28.48 -22.97 13.13
N VAL A 297 29.77 -22.75 13.35
CA VAL A 297 30.65 -23.68 14.06
C VAL A 297 31.33 -22.91 15.19
N HIS A 298 31.23 -23.48 16.40
CA HIS A 298 31.87 -23.14 17.68
C HIS A 298 31.20 -22.00 18.47
N ALA A 299 30.86 -22.16 19.75
CA ALA A 299 31.38 -23.04 20.80
C ALA A 299 30.27 -23.71 21.63
#